data_AF-A0A2K8SKY9-F1
#
_entry.id   AF-A0A2K8SKY9-F1
#
_cell.length_a   1.000
_cell.length_b   1.000
_cell.length_c   1.000
_cell.angle_alpha   90.00
_cell.angle_beta   90.00
_cell.angle_gamma   90.00
#
_symmetry.space_group_name_H-M   'P 1'
#
loop_
_entity.id
_entity.type
_entity.pdbx_description
1 polymer ?
#
loop_
_entity_poly.entity_id
_entity_poly.type
_entity_poly.pdbx_seq_one_letter_code
_entity_poly.pdbx_strand_id
1 'polypeptide(L)' 'MPFQKSHKFGFTSDEPMDKDPVCFKVKLGVKAKLKAVPNWQERLRECVDRLIAGQRESDG' A
#
# COMPACT_ATOMS: atom_id res chain seq x y z
N MET A 1 16.11 -20.13 25.79
CA MET A 1 16.48 -20.36 24.38
C MET A 1 17.28 -19.15 23.89
N PRO A 2 18.47 -19.31 23.30
CA PRO A 2 19.27 -18.18 22.83
C PRO A 2 18.75 -17.67 21.49
N PHE A 3 18.50 -16.37 21.40
CA PHE A 3 18.06 -15.69 20.18
C PHE A 3 19.16 -15.74 19.10
N GLN A 4 18.90 -16.42 17.97
CA GLN A 4 19.83 -16.52 16.85
C GLN A 4 19.67 -15.30 15.92
N LYS A 5 20.59 -14.35 16.05
CA LYS A 5 20.66 -13.10 15.26
C LYS A 5 21.24 -13.37 13.87
N SER A 6 20.51 -14.07 13.00
CA SER A 6 20.85 -14.17 11.57
C SER A 6 19.69 -14.63 10.67
N HIS A 7 18.45 -14.30 11.03
CA HIS A 7 17.34 -14.43 10.08
C HIS A 7 17.45 -13.32 9.04
N LYS A 8 18.24 -13.55 7.99
CA LYS A 8 18.19 -12.81 6.71
C LYS A 8 16.89 -13.15 5.96
N PHE A 9 15.75 -13.09 6.63
CA PHE A 9 14.46 -12.96 5.94
C PHE A 9 14.32 -11.49 5.54
N GLY A 10 15.24 -11.04 4.69
CA GLY A 10 15.02 -9.84 3.91
C GLY A 10 13.92 -10.20 2.93
N PHE A 11 12.70 -9.78 3.22
CA PHE A 11 11.63 -9.81 2.24
C PHE A 11 12.02 -8.80 1.16
N THR A 12 12.70 -9.26 0.12
CA THR A 12 12.95 -8.48 -1.08
C THR A 12 11.63 -8.46 -1.84
N SER A 13 10.80 -7.44 -1.61
CA SER A 13 9.71 -7.16 -2.55
C SER A 13 10.34 -6.79 -3.88
N ASP A 14 9.98 -7.47 -4.97
CA ASP A 14 10.47 -7.21 -6.33
C ASP A 14 10.15 -5.79 -6.83
N GLU A 15 9.22 -5.09 -6.17
CA GLU A 15 8.89 -3.70 -6.46
C GLU A 15 9.44 -2.77 -5.37
N PRO A 16 10.35 -1.84 -5.72
CA PRO A 16 10.77 -0.79 -4.80
C PRO A 16 9.58 0.14 -4.54
N MET A 17 8.91 -0.06 -3.41
CA MET A 17 7.91 0.88 -2.93
C MET A 17 8.60 2.18 -2.51
N ASP A 18 7.89 3.29 -2.69
CA ASP A 18 8.38 4.58 -2.23
C ASP A 18 8.71 4.56 -0.74
N LYS A 19 9.84 5.18 -0.38
CA LYS A 19 10.29 5.20 1.03
C LYS A 19 9.35 5.99 1.92
N ASP A 20 8.71 7.00 1.33
CA ASP A 20 7.78 7.88 2.02
C ASP A 20 6.34 7.35 1.89
N PRO A 21 5.69 6.97 3.00
CA PRO A 21 4.34 6.45 2.95
C PRO A 21 3.33 7.57 2.66
N VAL A 22 2.42 7.33 1.72
CA VAL A 22 1.27 8.21 1.49
C VAL A 22 0.33 8.15 2.70
N CYS A 23 0.25 9.25 3.46
CA CYS A 23 -0.66 9.36 4.59
C CYS A 23 -2.10 9.62 4.12
N PHE A 24 -2.91 8.56 4.04
CA PHE A 24 -4.31 8.64 3.64
C PHE A 24 -5.22 8.99 4.83
N LYS A 25 -5.72 10.23 4.88
CA LYS A 25 -6.70 10.68 5.88
C LYS A 25 -8.11 10.24 5.46
N VAL A 26 -8.68 9.28 6.18
CA VAL A 26 -10.04 8.77 5.95
C VAL A 26 -11.01 9.22 7.03
N LYS A 27 -12.31 9.16 6.72
CA LYS A 27 -13.39 9.39 7.70
C LYS A 27 -13.32 8.38 8.85
N LEU A 28 -13.86 8.76 10.00
CA LEU A 28 -13.92 7.91 11.20
C LEU A 28 -14.55 6.54 10.87
N GLY A 29 -13.93 5.45 11.31
CA GLY A 29 -14.42 4.08 11.07
C GLY A 29 -14.07 3.48 9.69
N VAL A 30 -13.69 4.29 8.70
CA VAL A 30 -13.29 3.77 7.37
C VAL A 30 -11.98 3.00 7.45
N LYS A 31 -11.04 3.44 8.28
CA LYS A 31 -9.76 2.73 8.49
C LYS A 31 -9.98 1.29 8.98
N ALA A 32 -10.92 1.09 9.91
CA ALA A 32 -11.23 -0.24 10.44
C ALA A 32 -11.87 -1.13 9.37
N LYS A 33 -12.81 -0.58 8.60
CA LYS A 33 -13.44 -1.28 7.47
C LYS A 33 -12.42 -1.64 6.38
N LEU A 34 -11.52 -0.72 6.03
CA LEU A 34 -10.48 -0.95 5.04
C LEU A 34 -9.52 -2.06 5.47
N LYS A 35 -9.07 -2.04 6.73
CA LYS A 35 -8.22 -3.10 7.28
C LYS A 35 -8.90 -4.47 7.38
N ALA A 36 -10.23 -4.52 7.42
CA ALA A 36 -10.98 -5.77 7.42
C ALA A 36 -11.08 -6.40 6.02
N VAL A 37 -10.75 -5.66 4.95
CA VAL A 37 -10.75 -6.18 3.58
C VAL A 37 -9.45 -6.95 3.32
N PRO A 38 -9.53 -8.21 2.82
CA PRO A 38 -8.34 -8.95 2.43
C PRO A 38 -7.62 -8.26 1.27
N ASN A 39 -6.28 -8.21 1.32
CA ASN A 39 -5.43 -7.56 0.31
C ASN A 39 -5.82 -6.09 0.03
N TRP A 40 -6.29 -5.36 1.05
CA TRP A 40 -6.74 -3.98 0.90
C TRP A 40 -5.66 -3.03 0.36
N GLN A 41 -4.38 -3.31 0.63
CA GLN A 41 -3.26 -2.50 0.14
C GLN A 41 -3.10 -2.60 -1.39
N GLU A 42 -3.12 -3.81 -1.94
CA GLU A 42 -3.04 -4.03 -3.40
C GLU A 42 -4.24 -3.41 -4.11
N ARG A 43 -5.45 -3.65 -3.58
CA ARG A 43 -6.67 -3.04 -4.10
C ARG A 43 -6.61 -1.51 -4.10
N LEU A 44 -6.03 -0.92 -3.04
CA LEU A 44 -5.84 0.52 -2.97
C LEU A 44 -4.86 1.01 -4.04
N ARG A 45 -3.76 0.28 -4.28
CA ARG A 45 -2.80 0.59 -5.34
C ARG A 45 -3.47 0.56 -6.71
N GLU A 46 -4.18 -0.51 -7.04
CA GLU A 46 -4.93 -0.60 -8.31
C GLU A 46 -5.94 0.56 -8.48
N CYS A 47 -6.62 0.96 -7.41
CA CYS A 47 -7.53 2.10 -7.44
C CYS A 47 -6.77 3.41 -7.71
N VAL A 48 -5.61 3.60 -7.09
CA VAL A 48 -4.75 4.77 -7.30
C VAL A 48 -4.22 4.78 -8.72
N ASP A 49 -3.75 3.66 -9.26
CA ASP A 49 -3.26 3.54 -10.64
C ASP A 49 -4.35 3.91 -11.65
N ARG A 50 -5.58 3.41 -11.45
CA ARG A 50 -6.74 3.78 -12.27
C ARG A 50 -7.09 5.26 -12.16
N LEU A 51 -7.00 5.83 -10.96
CA LEU A 51 -7.26 7.25 -10.72
C LEU A 51 -6.23 8.13 -11.43
N ILE A 52 -4.94 7.76 -11.37
CA ILE A 52 -3.86 8.44 -12.09
C ILE A 52 -4.03 8.30 -13.61
N ALA A 53 -4.37 7.10 -14.09
CA ALA A 53 -4.61 6.87 -15.51
C ALA A 53 -5.76 7.75 -16.04
N GLY A 54 -6.85 7.87 -15.28
CA GLY A 54 -7.99 8.72 -15.64
C GLY A 54 -7.71 10.23 -15.59
N GLN A 55 -6.73 10.70 -14.80
CA GLN A 55 -6.35 12.12 -14.81
C GLN A 55 -5.77 12.61 -16.13
N ARG A 56 -5.25 11.68 -16.96
CA ARG A 56 -4.55 12.03 -18.19
C ARG A 56 -5.48 12.37 -19.37
N GLU A 57 -6.80 12.17 -19.21
CA GLU A 57 -7.80 12.40 -20.27
C GLU A 57 -8.51 13.77 -20.18
N SER A 58 -8.25 14.59 -19.15
CA SER A 58 -8.92 15.90 -18.97
C SER A 58 -8.06 17.14 -19.27
N ASP A 59 -6.83 16.95 -19.76
CA ASP A 59 -5.90 18.04 -20.09
C ASP A 59 -5.53 18.04 -21.59
N GLY A 60 -6.52 17.76 -22.45
CA GLY A 60 -6.40 17.73 -23.91
C GLY A 60 -7.44 18.57 -24.61
#